data_AF-A0A382X0I3-F1
#
_entry.id   AF-A0A382X0I3-F1
#
_cell.length_a   1.000
_cell.length_b   1.000
_cell.length_c   1.000
_cell.angle_alpha   90.00
_cell.angle_beta   90.00
_cell.angle_gamma   90.00
#
_symmetry.space_group_name_H-M   'P 1'
#
loop_
_entity.id
_entity.type
_entity.pdbx_description
1 polymer ?
#
loop_
_entity_poly.entity_id
_entity_poly.type
_entity_poly.pdbx_seq_one_letter_code
_entity_poly.pdbx_strand_id
1 'polypeptide(L)' 'VGESDDILVVTSSGKIIRLPVADISIQGRDATGVRVMSPEEGERITALAPAPAEDD' A
#
# COMPACT_ATOMS: atom_id res chain seq x y z
N VAL A 1 6.28 10.10 -3.04
CA VAL A 1 6.34 9.07 -2.00
C VAL A 1 7.77 9.01 -1.53
N GLY A 2 8.04 9.53 -0.34
CA GLY A 2 9.33 9.45 0.34
C GLY A 2 9.51 8.11 1.04
N GLU A 3 10.73 7.85 1.50
CA GLU A 3 11.10 6.59 2.18
C GLU A 3 10.41 6.44 3.54
N SER A 4 10.08 7.56 4.18
CA SER A 4 9.34 7.62 5.44
C SER A 4 7.84 7.82 5.25
N ASP A 5 7.32 7.85 4.02
CA ASP A 5 5.88 7.98 3.83
C ASP A 5 5.18 6.66 4.12
N ASP A 6 3.88 6.74 4.34
CA ASP A 6 2.99 5.60 4.31
C ASP A 6 2.20 5.57 2.99
N ILE A 7 1.68 4.39 2.67
CA ILE A 7 0.67 4.21 1.64
C ILE A 7 -0.63 3.77 2.30
N LEU A 8 -1.71 4.48 1.97
CA LEU A 8 -3.07 4.08 2.27
C LEU A 8 -3.62 3.26 1.11
N VAL A 9 -4.20 2.11 1.45
CA VAL A 9 -4.86 1.21 0.50
C VAL A 9 -6.32 1.10 0.86
N VAL A 10 -7.20 1.31 -0.13
CA VAL A 10 -8.65 1.25 0.06
C VAL A 10 -9.25 0.10 -0.73
N THR A 11 -9.96 -0.80 -0.06
CA THR A 11 -10.67 -1.92 -0.69
C THR A 11 -12.08 -1.51 -1.14
N SER A 12 -12.69 -2.32 -2.00
CA SER A 12 -14.07 -2.13 -2.47
C SER A 12 -15.13 -2.22 -1.36
N SER A 13 -14.80 -2.79 -0.21
CA SER A 13 -15.66 -2.83 0.99
C SER A 13 -15.48 -1.62 1.90
N GLY A 14 -14.58 -0.70 1.55
CA GLY A 14 -14.29 0.51 2.36
C GLY A 14 -13.28 0.29 3.47
N LYS A 15 -12.59 -0.87 3.52
CA LYS A 15 -11.48 -1.07 4.46
C LYS A 15 -10.29 -0.21 4.00
N ILE A 16 -9.67 0.46 4.95
CA ILE A 16 -8.47 1.28 4.73
C ILE A 16 -7.34 0.63 5.52
N ILE A 17 -6.25 0.34 4.83
CA ILE A 17 -5.04 -0.23 5.41
C ILE A 17 -3.90 0.77 5.17
N ARG A 18 -3.13 1.05 6.21
CA ARG A 18 -1.92 1.88 6.15
C ARG A 18 -0.70 0.96 6.20
N LEU A 19 0.27 1.20 5.31
CA LEU A 19 1.50 0.43 5.23
C LEU A 19 2.70 1.39 5.10
N PRO A 20 3.74 1.25 5.93
CA PRO A 20 5.00 1.96 5.76
C PRO A 20 5.66 1.63 4.42
N VAL A 21 6.14 2.64 3.70
CA VAL A 21 6.89 2.44 2.45
C VAL A 21 8.16 1.62 2.70
N ALA A 22 8.76 1.78 3.89
CA ALA A 22 9.95 1.04 4.31
C ALA A 22 9.78 -0.50 4.32
N ASP A 23 8.54 -1.00 4.45
CA ASP A 23 8.24 -2.43 4.46
C ASP A 23 8.03 -3.00 3.04
N ILE A 24 7.96 -2.15 2.02
CA ILE A 24 7.76 -2.59 0.63
C ILE A 24 9.12 -2.86 -0.01
N SER A 25 9.27 -4.05 -0.62
CA SER A 25 10.48 -4.38 -1.37
C SER A 25 10.75 -3.37 -2.49
N ILE A 26 11.97 -2.81 -2.49
CA ILE A 26 12.46 -1.97 -3.58
C ILE A 26 12.60 -2.84 -4.82
N GLN A 27 11.95 -2.46 -5.91
CA GLN A 27 11.97 -3.17 -7.18
C GLN A 27 12.34 -2.22 -8.32
N GLY A 28 13.05 -2.75 -9.32
CA GLY A 28 13.38 -2.01 -10.53
C GLY A 28 12.16 -1.82 -11.45
N ARG A 29 12.29 -0.94 -12.44
CA ARG A 29 11.18 -0.57 -13.34
C ARG A 29 10.61 -1.75 -14.15
N ASP A 30 11.45 -2.71 -14.52
CA ASP A 30 11.06 -3.86 -15.33
C ASP A 30 10.53 -5.04 -14.51
N ALA A 31 10.40 -4.87 -13.18
CA ALA A 31 9.89 -5.90 -12.30
C ALA A 31 8.36 -5.95 -12.31
N THR A 32 7.80 -7.11 -11.98
CA THR A 32 6.35 -7.33 -11.84
C THR A 32 5.79 -6.72 -10.55
N GLY A 33 6.66 -6.26 -9.64
CA GLY A 33 6.29 -5.76 -8.32
C GLY A 33 6.06 -6.88 -7.29
N VAL A 34 5.66 -6.47 -6.09
CA VAL A 34 5.36 -7.35 -4.97
C VAL A 34 3.93 -7.17 -4.50
N ARG A 35 3.33 -8.22 -3.94
CA ARG A 35 2.01 -8.13 -3.32
C ARG A 35 2.15 -7.58 -1.91
N VAL A 36 1.69 -6.35 -1.69
CA VAL A 36 1.71 -5.69 -0.37
C VAL A 36 0.51 -6.05 0.51
N MET A 37 -0.61 -6.45 -0.09
CA MET A 37 -1.77 -6.98 0.64
C MET A 37 -2.52 -8.01 -0.20
N SER A 38 -3.21 -8.93 0.48
CA SER A 38 -4.20 -9.80 -0.14
C SER A 38 -5.60 -9.34 0.29
N PRO A 39 -6.45 -8.86 -0.64
CA PRO A 39 -7.85 -8.59 -0.30
C PRO A 39 -8.57 -9.88 0.06
N GLU A 40 -9.65 -9.77 0.82
CA GLU A 40 -10.53 -10.90 1.10
C GLU A 40 -11.22 -11.41 -0.18
N GLU A 41 -11.83 -12.59 -0.11
CA GLU A 41 -12.53 -13.16 -1.24
C GLU A 41 -13.68 -12.24 -1.70
N GLY A 42 -13.71 -11.93 -2.99
CA GLY A 42 -14.68 -10.99 -3.58
C GLY A 42 -14.34 -9.50 -3.38
N GLU A 43 -13.30 -9.17 -2.62
CA GLU A 43 -12.80 -7.80 -2.49
C GLU A 43 -11.71 -7.50 -3.52
N ARG A 44 -11.58 -6.22 -3.86
CA ARG A 44 -10.49 -5.71 -4.70
C ARG A 44 -9.98 -4.39 -4.17
N ILE A 45 -8.76 -4.03 -4.55
CA ILE A 45 -8.21 -2.70 -4.28
C ILE A 45 -8.86 -1.70 -5.22
N THR A 46 -9.31 -0.58 -4.68
CA THR A 46 -9.99 0.49 -5.42
C THR A 46 -9.20 1.77 -5.48
N ALA A 47 -8.40 2.07 -4.45
CA ALA A 47 -7.56 3.25 -4.44
C ALA A 47 -6.27 3.02 -3.64
N LEU A 48 -5.25 3.81 -4.01
CA LEU A 48 -3.98 3.95 -3.32
C LEU A 48 -3.71 5.45 -3.16
N ALA A 49 -3.23 5.87 -1.99
CA ALA A 49 -2.84 7.25 -1.74
C ALA A 49 -1.61 7.32 -0.85
N PRO A 50 -0.62 8.18 -1.15
CA PRO A 50 0.44 8.46 -0.20
C PRO A 50 -0.08 9.26 0.98
N ALA A 51 0.44 8.97 2.17
CA ALA A 51 0.21 9.73 3.38
C ALA A 51 1.55 10.02 4.08
N PRO A 52 1.65 11.14 4.81
CA PRO A 52 2.77 11.35 5.73
C PRO A 52 2.84 10.17 6.72
N ALA A 53 4.06 9.81 7.12
CA ALA A 53 4.29 8.91 8.24
C ALA A 53 3.43 9.36 9.44
N GLU A 54 2.80 8.41 10.13
CA GLU A 54 2.31 8.69 11.47
C GLU A 54 3.51 8.78 12.43
N ASP A 55 3.59 9.89 13.17
CA ASP A 55 4.44 10.00 14.35
C ASP A 55 3.77 9.19 15.47
N ASP A 56 4.32 8.02 15.80
CA ASP A 56 4.02 7.31 17.07
C ASP A 56 4.83 7.91 18.23
#